data_AF-A0A3M2C0Y4-F1
#
_entry.id   AF-A0A3M2C0Y4-F1
#
_cell.length_a   1.000
_cell.length_b   1.000
_cell.length_c   1.000
_cell.angle_alpha   90.00
_cell.angle_beta   90.00
_cell.angle_gamma   90.00
#
_symmetry.space_group_name_H-M   'P 1'
#
loop_
_entity.id
_entity.type
_entity.pdbx_description
1 polymer ?
#
loop_
_entity_poly.entity_id
_entity_poly.type
_entity_poly.pdbx_seq_one_letter_code
_entity_poly.pdbx_strand_id
1 'polypeptide(L)'
;MLDPKLLRESIDLVQQQLSRRQFAFDASEFSELEAQRKTLQLETEALQHKKKNLSREIGQAKAKGHSSDDLLEQANHVQKELSDNEK
;
A
#
# COMPACT_ATOMS: atom_id res chain seq x y z
N MET A 1 10.09 -12.66 -18.61
CA MET A 1 9.19 -12.26 -17.51
C MET A 1 7.82 -12.01 -18.13
N LEU A 2 6.74 -12.51 -17.52
CA LEU A 2 5.37 -12.23 -17.99
C LEU A 2 5.00 -10.78 -17.67
N ASP A 3 4.10 -10.19 -18.46
CA ASP A 3 3.56 -8.85 -18.17
C ASP A 3 2.74 -8.90 -16.87
N PRO A 4 3.12 -8.15 -15.81
CA PRO A 4 2.35 -8.09 -14.57
C PRO A 4 0.92 -7.60 -14.77
N LYS A 5 0.68 -6.72 -15.76
CA LYS A 5 -0.66 -6.24 -16.08
C LYS A 5 -1.54 -7.39 -16.55
N LEU A 6 -1.02 -8.24 -17.44
CA LEU A 6 -1.71 -9.42 -17.94
C LEU A 6 -2.02 -10.41 -16.82
N LEU A 7 -1.10 -10.60 -15.87
CA LEU A 7 -1.32 -11.46 -14.70
C LEU A 7 -2.44 -10.95 -13.79
N ARG A 8 -2.57 -9.62 -13.63
CA ARG A 8 -3.61 -9.02 -12.79
C ARG A 8 -4.97 -8.94 -13.48
N GLU A 9 -4.99 -8.69 -14.78
CA GLU A 9 -6.23 -8.46 -15.54
C GLU A 9 -6.81 -9.75 -16.14
N SER A 10 -6.00 -10.80 -16.33
CA SER A 10 -6.40 -11.98 -17.10
C SER A 10 -5.69 -13.26 -16.63
N ILE A 11 -5.70 -13.50 -15.32
CA ILE A 11 -5.01 -14.64 -14.69
C ILE A 11 -5.47 -16.00 -15.23
N ASP A 12 -6.76 -16.16 -15.50
CA ASP A 12 -7.33 -17.41 -16.03
C ASP A 12 -6.76 -17.74 -17.42
N LEU A 13 -6.63 -16.71 -18.27
CA LEU A 13 -6.02 -16.85 -19.60
C LEU A 13 -4.56 -17.26 -19.46
N VAL A 14 -3.82 -16.64 -18.53
CA VAL A 14 -2.42 -16.99 -18.27
C VAL A 14 -2.29 -18.45 -17.81
N GLN A 15 -3.12 -18.88 -16.87
CA GLN A 15 -3.15 -20.25 -16.37
C GLN A 15 -3.42 -21.26 -17.50
N GLN A 16 -4.40 -20.96 -18.37
CA GLN A 16 -4.70 -21.79 -19.54
C GLN A 16 -3.50 -21.90 -20.49
N GLN A 17 -2.86 -20.77 -20.84
CA GLN A 17 -1.72 -20.78 -21.76
C GLN A 17 -0.49 -21.48 -21.18
N LEU A 18 -0.25 -21.37 -19.88
CA LEU A 18 0.84 -22.06 -19.20
C LEU A 18 0.58 -23.57 -19.10
N SER A 19 -0.67 -23.98 -18.87
CA SER A 19 -1.07 -25.40 -18.85
C SER A 19 -0.77 -26.11 -20.18
N ARG A 20 -0.93 -25.41 -21.31
CA ARG A 20 -0.57 -25.94 -22.65
C ARG A 20 0.93 -26.25 -22.78
N ARG A 21 1.76 -25.59 -21.98
CA ARG A 21 3.22 -25.81 -21.89
C ARG A 21 3.59 -26.75 -20.74
N GLN A 22 2.61 -27.45 -20.17
CA GLN A 22 2.78 -28.37 -19.04
C GLN A 22 3.32 -27.67 -17.78
N PHE A 23 3.02 -26.39 -17.62
CA PHE A 23 3.35 -25.62 -16.42
C PHE A 23 2.10 -25.39 -15.58
N ALA A 24 2.13 -25.88 -14.34
CA ALA A 24 1.07 -25.64 -13.36
C ALA A 24 1.30 -24.29 -12.67
N PHE A 25 0.45 -23.31 -12.99
CA PHE A 25 0.46 -22.01 -12.35
C PHE A 25 -0.63 -21.94 -11.27
N ASP A 26 -0.24 -21.59 -10.05
CA ASP A 26 -1.17 -21.39 -8.94
C ASP A 26 -1.79 -19.98 -9.01
N ALA A 27 -2.92 -19.90 -9.71
CA ALA A 27 -3.67 -18.67 -9.83
C ALA A 27 -4.29 -18.21 -8.49
N SER A 28 -4.58 -19.15 -7.58
CA SER A 28 -5.17 -18.85 -6.27
C SER A 28 -4.16 -18.15 -5.37
N GLU A 29 -2.96 -18.74 -5.23
CA GLU A 29 -1.87 -18.14 -4.45
C GLU A 29 -1.51 -16.74 -4.98
N PHE A 30 -1.38 -16.58 -6.30
CA PHE A 30 -1.11 -15.28 -6.90
C PHE A 30 -2.22 -14.26 -6.61
N SER A 31 -3.49 -14.67 -6.67
CA SER A 31 -4.64 -13.79 -6.42
C SER A 31 -4.67 -13.30 -4.97
N GLU A 32 -4.32 -14.17 -4.02
CA GLU A 32 -4.18 -13.81 -2.60
C GLU A 32 -3.07 -12.79 -2.38
N LEU A 33 -1.90 -12.99 -3.00
CA LEU A 33 -0.78 -12.05 -2.92
C LEU A 33 -1.10 -10.71 -3.56
N GLU A 34 -1.79 -10.68 -4.71
CA GLU A 34 -2.22 -9.42 -5.33
C GLU A 34 -3.27 -8.68 -4.50
N ALA A 35 -4.16 -9.40 -3.82
CA ALA A 35 -5.09 -8.80 -2.88
C ALA A 35 -4.35 -8.14 -1.70
N GLN A 36 -3.37 -8.84 -1.10
CA GLN A 36 -2.53 -8.29 -0.03
C GLN A 36 -1.74 -7.07 -0.51
N ARG A 37 -1.10 -7.15 -1.68
CA ARG A 37 -0.37 -6.03 -2.30
C ARG A 37 -1.28 -4.81 -2.50
N LYS A 38 -2.51 -5.02 -2.98
CA LYS A 38 -3.48 -3.93 -3.19
C LYS A 38 -3.89 -3.29 -1.86
N THR A 39 -4.14 -4.08 -0.83
CA THR A 39 -4.46 -3.58 0.51
C THR A 39 -3.31 -2.73 1.06
N LEU A 40 -2.08 -3.25 1.04
CA LEU A 40 -0.88 -2.52 1.48
C LEU A 40 -0.70 -1.22 0.73
N GLN A 41 -0.92 -1.22 -0.59
CA GLN A 41 -0.86 -0.01 -1.40
C GLN A 41 -1.87 1.05 -0.92
N LEU A 42 -3.14 0.67 -0.76
CA LEU A 42 -4.18 1.61 -0.33
C LEU A 42 -3.94 2.14 1.09
N GLU A 43 -3.48 1.30 2.00
CA GLU A 43 -3.11 1.70 3.36
C GLU A 43 -1.93 2.68 3.35
N THR A 44 -0.91 2.40 2.54
CA THR A 44 0.26 3.27 2.39
C THR A 44 -0.14 4.64 1.84
N GLU A 45 -0.97 4.68 0.80
CA GLU A 45 -1.51 5.92 0.24
C GLU A 45 -2.31 6.71 1.31
N ALA A 46 -3.15 6.02 2.08
CA ALA A 46 -3.92 6.64 3.17
C ALA A 46 -3.01 7.19 4.28
N LEU A 47 -1.97 6.47 4.69
CA LEU A 47 -0.99 6.92 5.69
C LEU A 47 -0.19 8.13 5.18
N GLN A 48 0.23 8.12 3.92
CA GLN A 48 0.90 9.27 3.28
C GLN A 48 0.00 10.52 3.30
N HIS A 49 -1.28 10.37 2.97
CA HIS A 49 -2.26 11.45 3.04
C HIS A 49 -2.45 11.96 4.47
N LYS A 50 -2.59 11.05 5.45
CA LYS A 50 -2.75 11.39 6.87
C LYS A 50 -1.54 12.16 7.40
N LYS A 51 -0.32 11.71 7.10
CA LYS A 51 0.93 12.39 7.47
C LYS A 51 0.99 13.83 6.92
N LYS A 52 0.61 14.01 5.65
CA LYS A 52 0.59 15.34 5.01
C LYS A 52 -0.38 16.29 5.71
N ASN A 53 -1.57 15.80 6.09
CA ASN A 53 -2.57 16.58 6.81
C ASN A 53 -2.07 16.97 8.20
N LEU A 54 -1.53 16.01 8.97
CA LEU A 54 -0.95 16.26 10.29
C LEU A 54 0.17 17.30 10.24
N SER A 55 1.07 17.22 9.25
CA SER A 55 2.15 18.20 9.06
C SER A 55 1.61 19.63 8.86
N ARG A 56 0.51 19.78 8.09
CA ARG A 56 -0.16 21.06 7.89
C ARG A 56 -0.80 21.57 9.18
N GLU A 57 -1.47 20.71 9.94
CA GLU A 57 -2.11 21.06 11.21
C GLU A 57 -1.09 21.48 12.27
N ILE A 58 0.05 20.78 12.37
CA ILE A 58 1.17 21.15 13.26
C ILE A 58 1.67 22.55 12.91
N GLY A 59 1.89 22.83 11.62
CA GLY A 59 2.33 24.15 11.17
C GLY A 59 1.35 25.27 11.57
N GLN A 60 0.04 25.01 11.42
CA GLN A 60 -1.01 25.95 11.81
C GLN A 60 -1.09 26.14 13.32
N ALA A 61 -1.00 25.08 14.12
CA ALA A 61 -1.01 25.15 15.58
C ALA A 61 0.17 25.97 16.11
N LYS A 62 1.38 25.70 15.60
CA LYS A 62 2.60 26.45 15.95
C LYS A 62 2.49 27.92 15.55
N ALA A 63 1.96 28.23 14.36
CA ALA A 63 1.76 29.61 13.92
C ALA A 63 0.77 30.38 14.80
N LYS A 64 -0.21 29.69 15.40
CA LYS A 64 -1.19 30.27 16.33
C LYS A 64 -0.69 30.31 17.79
N GLY A 65 0.50 29.80 18.08
CA GLY A 65 1.04 29.71 19.44
C GLY A 65 0.37 28.64 20.32
N HIS A 66 -0.33 27.68 19.71
CA HIS A 66 -0.92 26.53 20.41
C HIS A 66 0.10 25.38 20.53
N SER A 67 -0.07 24.54 21.55
CA SER A 67 0.69 23.27 21.62
C SER A 67 0.33 22.38 20.41
N SER A 68 1.34 21.67 19.92
CA SER A 68 1.23 20.70 18.82
C SER A 68 1.73 19.32 19.22
N ASP A 69 1.88 19.06 20.52
CA ASP A 69 2.56 17.85 21.02
C ASP A 69 1.79 16.59 20.63
N ASP A 70 0.47 16.58 20.84
CA ASP A 70 -0.42 15.47 20.43
C ASP A 70 -0.39 15.22 18.91
N LEU A 71 -0.28 16.29 18.10
CA LEU A 71 -0.21 16.17 16.64
C LEU A 71 1.14 15.62 16.19
N LEU A 72 2.22 15.97 16.89
CA LEU A 72 3.57 15.44 16.65
C LEU A 72 3.65 13.95 17.01
N GLU A 73 3.04 13.53 18.12
CA GLU A 73 2.95 12.11 18.49
C GLU A 73 2.19 11.31 17.43
N GLN A 74 1.04 11.81 16.98
CA GLN A 74 0.28 11.18 15.90
C GLN A 74 1.08 11.10 14.59
N ALA A 75 1.81 12.16 14.24
CA ALA A 75 2.64 12.17 13.04
C ALA A 75 3.78 11.14 13.12
N ASN A 76 4.40 10.98 14.29
CA ASN A 76 5.42 9.97 14.54
C ASN A 76 4.86 8.54 14.45
N HIS A 77 3.66 8.32 14.98
CA HIS A 77 2.99 7.03 14.88
C HIS A 77 2.70 6.65 13.41
N VAL A 78 2.11 7.57 12.64
CA VAL A 78 1.84 7.38 11.21
C VAL A 78 3.14 7.15 10.42
N GLN A 79 4.23 7.84 10.78
CA GLN A 79 5.53 7.60 10.15
C GLN A 79 6.07 6.19 10.42
N LYS A 80 5.82 5.64 11.60
CA LYS A 80 6.22 4.28 11.95
C LYS A 80 5.41 3.25 11.14
N GLU A 81 4.08 3.37 11.13
CA GLU A 81 3.19 2.51 10.36
C GLU A 81 3.54 2.51 8.86
N LEU A 82 3.81 3.70 8.31
CA LEU A 82 4.21 3.84 6.92
C LEU A 82 5.54 3.15 6.61
N SER A 83 6.52 3.25 7.50
CA SER A 83 7.79 2.52 7.35
C SER A 83 7.64 1.00 7.48
N ASP A 84 6.61 0.52 8.19
CA ASP A 84 6.36 -0.91 8.34
C ASP A 84 5.62 -1.47 7.12
N ASN A 85 4.72 -0.69 6.49
CA ASN A 85 4.05 -1.08 5.24
C ASN A 85 4.96 -1.06 4.00
N GLU A 86 6.07 -0.30 4.03
CA GLU A 86 7.03 -0.19 2.93
C GLU A 86 8.14 -1.27 2.94
N LYS A 87 8.17 -2.16 3.94
CA LYS A 87 9.17 -3.24 4.09
C LYS A 87 8.72 -4.52 3.40
#